data_AF-A0A9Q9U8N9-F1
#
_entry.id   AF-A0A9Q9U8N9-F1
#
_cell.length_a   1.000
_cell.length_b   1.000
_cell.length_c   1.000
_cell.angle_alpha   90.00
_cell.angle_beta   90.00
_cell.angle_gamma   90.00
#
_symmetry.space_group_name_H-M   'P 1'
#
loop_
_entity.id
_entity.type
_entity.pdbx_description
1 polymer ?
#
loop_
_entity_poly.entity_id
_entity_poly.type
_entity_poly.pdbx_seq_one_letter_code
_entity_poly.pdbx_strand_id
1 'polypeptide(L)'
;MQVFGFMAMMDGQHSFDAQFLDNHHLILKMSKGLVFYRQEINPPSDAPDIFTYYGICAAYEEIRIPANHRREDQTERRRSASPA
;
A
#
# COMPACT_ATOMS: atom_id res chain seq x y z
N MET A 1 -10.38 -6.98 16.39
CA MET A 1 -9.91 -6.28 15.17
C MET A 1 -11.16 -5.87 14.42
N GLN A 2 -11.44 -4.57 14.33
CA GLN A 2 -12.68 -4.05 13.76
C GLN A 2 -12.33 -3.51 12.37
N VAL A 3 -12.89 -4.14 11.33
CA VAL A 3 -12.69 -3.72 9.94
C VAL A 3 -13.73 -2.64 9.64
N PHE A 4 -13.29 -1.49 9.17
CA PHE A 4 -14.18 -0.38 8.81
C PHE A 4 -14.06 -0.07 7.32
N GLY A 5 -15.18 -0.08 6.62
CA GLY A 5 -15.27 0.25 5.21
C GLY A 5 -16.21 1.43 4.97
N PHE A 6 -15.86 2.27 4.01
CA PHE A 6 -16.72 3.38 3.57
C PHE A 6 -16.51 3.64 2.08
N MET A 7 -17.57 4.12 1.44
CA MET A 7 -17.49 4.68 0.10
C MET A 7 -17.18 6.17 0.22
N ALA A 8 -16.13 6.62 -0.46
CA ALA A 8 -15.74 8.02 -0.50
C ALA A 8 -16.06 8.61 -1.88
N MET A 9 -16.58 9.83 -1.88
CA MET A 9 -16.83 10.58 -3.10
C MET A 9 -15.61 11.45 -3.39
N MET A 10 -15.04 11.32 -4.57
CA MET A 10 -13.96 12.18 -5.04
C MET A 10 -14.52 13.45 -5.69
N ASP A 11 -15.64 13.31 -6.39
CA ASP A 11 -16.52 14.40 -6.86
C ASP A 11 -17.98 13.89 -6.94
N GLY A 12 -18.89 14.65 -7.56
CA GLY A 12 -20.31 14.29 -7.68
C GLY A 12 -20.60 13.07 -8.57
N GLN A 13 -19.62 12.57 -9.31
CA GLN A 13 -19.76 11.49 -10.28
C GLN A 13 -18.83 10.30 -10.01
N HIS A 14 -17.71 10.54 -9.32
CA HIS A 14 -16.69 9.53 -9.06
C HIS A 14 -16.59 9.18 -7.59
N SER A 15 -16.65 7.88 -7.30
CA SER A 15 -16.49 7.32 -5.96
C SER A 15 -15.48 6.17 -5.94
N PHE A 16 -14.97 5.87 -4.75
CA PHE A 16 -14.11 4.74 -4.48
C PHE A 16 -14.45 4.09 -3.15
N ASP A 17 -14.13 2.81 -3.00
CA ASP A 17 -14.29 2.10 -1.74
C ASP A 17 -12.97 2.08 -0.98
N ALA A 18 -13.02 2.44 0.29
CA ALA A 18 -11.89 2.37 1.20
C ALA A 18 -12.22 1.41 2.36
N GLN A 19 -11.29 0.54 2.70
CA GLN A 19 -11.43 -0.40 3.81
C GLN A 19 -10.15 -0.39 4.64
N PHE A 20 -10.25 0.03 5.91
CA PHE A 20 -9.20 -0.15 6.89
C PHE A 20 -9.29 -1.54 7.49
N LEU A 21 -8.22 -2.33 7.33
CA LEU A 21 -8.12 -3.64 7.97
C LEU A 21 -7.75 -3.49 9.46
N ASP A 22 -6.93 -2.49 9.75
CA ASP A 22 -6.56 -2.01 11.08
C ASP A 22 -6.10 -0.54 10.98
N ASN A 23 -5.45 -0.02 12.04
CA ASN A 23 -4.97 1.36 12.09
C ASN A 23 -3.81 1.67 11.12
N HIS A 24 -3.24 0.66 10.47
CA HIS A 24 -2.04 0.79 9.66
C HIS A 24 -2.22 0.30 8.22
N HIS A 25 -3.23 -0.53 7.93
CA HIS A 25 -3.43 -1.13 6.61
C HIS A 25 -4.73 -0.68 5.97
N LEU A 26 -4.65 -0.23 4.72
CA LEU A 26 -5.75 0.24 3.89
C LEU A 26 -5.86 -0.59 2.62
N ILE A 27 -7.08 -0.99 2.26
CA ILE A 27 -7.43 -1.45 0.92
C ILE A 27 -8.27 -0.36 0.26
N LEU A 28 -7.91 0.01 -0.96
CA LEU A 28 -8.60 1.01 -1.76
C LEU A 28 -9.02 0.37 -3.09
N LYS A 29 -10.31 0.45 -3.42
CA LYS A 29 -10.84 -0.06 -4.70
C LYS A 29 -11.38 1.10 -5.52
N MET A 30 -10.88 1.23 -6.74
CA MET A 30 -11.24 2.30 -7.67
C MET A 30 -11.71 1.72 -8.99
N SER A 31 -12.73 2.32 -9.60
CA SER A 31 -13.16 1.92 -10.93
C SER A 31 -12.13 2.33 -11.99
N LYS A 32 -12.09 1.58 -13.10
CA LYS A 32 -11.29 1.92 -14.28
C LYS A 32 -11.53 3.36 -14.74
N GLY A 33 -12.80 3.77 -14.81
CA GLY A 33 -13.15 5.15 -15.16
C GLY A 33 -12.49 6.18 -14.26
N LEU A 34 -12.48 5.93 -12.95
CA LEU A 34 -11.83 6.82 -11.98
C LEU A 34 -10.30 6.80 -12.08
N VAL A 35 -9.65 5.66 -12.33
CA VAL A 35 -8.18 5.60 -12.43
C VAL A 35 -7.66 6.40 -13.63
N PHE A 36 -8.40 6.40 -14.74
CA PHE A 36 -7.98 7.06 -15.98
C PHE A 36 -8.64 8.43 -16.21
N TYR A 37 -9.51 8.91 -15.31
CA TYR A 37 -10.38 10.07 -15.57
C TYR A 37 -9.66 11.37 -15.95
N ARG A 38 -8.42 11.58 -15.46
CA ARG A 38 -7.61 12.77 -15.72
C ARG A 38 -6.59 12.62 -16.83
N GLN A 39 -6.44 11.42 -17.39
CA GLN A 39 -5.32 11.14 -18.29
C GLN A 39 -5.62 11.48 -19.75
N GLU A 40 -6.85 11.92 -20.08
CA GLU A 40 -7.32 12.15 -21.47
C GLU A 40 -7.05 10.97 -22.43
N ILE A 41 -6.76 9.79 -21.88
CA ILE A 41 -6.56 8.55 -22.63
C ILE A 41 -7.75 7.63 -22.40
N ASN A 42 -8.08 6.88 -23.43
CA ASN A 42 -8.95 5.73 -23.25
C ASN A 42 -8.23 4.68 -22.39
N PRO A 43 -8.90 4.12 -21.37
CA PRO A 43 -8.36 2.99 -20.63
C PRO A 43 -7.96 1.87 -21.60
N PRO A 44 -6.83 1.18 -21.37
CA PRO A 44 -6.47 -0.02 -22.14
C PRO A 44 -7.61 -1.03 -22.16
N SER A 45 -7.82 -1.72 -23.28
CA SER A 45 -8.95 -2.65 -23.43
C SER A 45 -8.86 -3.86 -22.49
N ASP A 46 -7.65 -4.21 -22.07
CA ASP A 46 -7.33 -5.29 -21.14
C ASP A 46 -7.24 -4.81 -19.67
N ALA A 47 -7.42 -3.51 -19.40
CA ALA A 47 -7.39 -2.98 -18.04
C ALA A 47 -8.58 -3.52 -17.21
N PRO A 48 -8.36 -3.88 -15.93
CA PRO A 48 -9.41 -4.38 -15.07
C PRO A 48 -10.47 -3.31 -14.81
N ASP A 49 -11.72 -3.73 -14.60
CA ASP A 49 -12.80 -2.80 -14.29
C ASP A 49 -12.66 -2.17 -12.90
N ILE A 50 -12.00 -2.87 -11.98
CA ILE A 50 -11.68 -2.41 -10.63
C ILE A 50 -10.19 -2.59 -10.36
N PHE A 51 -9.54 -1.51 -9.95
CA PHE A 51 -8.17 -1.50 -9.45
C PHE A 51 -8.17 -1.57 -7.93
N THR A 52 -7.35 -2.45 -7.37
CA THR A 52 -7.18 -2.57 -5.91
C THR A 52 -5.78 -2.11 -5.52
N TYR A 53 -5.71 -1.15 -4.62
CA TYR A 53 -4.46 -0.64 -4.05
C TYR A 53 -4.38 -1.00 -2.57
N TYR A 54 -3.17 -1.27 -2.11
CA TYR A 54 -2.87 -1.60 -0.73
C TYR A 54 -1.98 -0.49 -0.15
N GLY A 55 -2.44 0.14 0.92
CA GLY A 55 -1.72 1.19 1.64
C GLY A 55 -1.23 0.70 2.99
N ILE A 56 -0.04 1.15 3.37
CA ILE A 56 0.52 0.99 4.72
C ILE A 56 0.76 2.38 5.30
N CYS A 57 0.46 2.58 6.58
CA CYS A 57 0.75 3.82 7.27
C CYS A 57 2.27 4.06 7.31
N ALA A 58 2.72 5.20 6.79
CA ALA A 58 4.15 5.54 6.71
C ALA A 58 4.87 5.47 8.08
N ALA A 59 4.24 5.99 9.13
CA ALA A 59 4.80 5.91 10.49
C ALA A 59 4.96 4.46 10.99
N TYR A 60 4.10 3.54 10.53
CA TYR A 60 4.21 2.12 10.85
C TYR A 60 5.32 1.44 10.05
N GLU A 61 5.48 1.82 8.79
CA GLU A 61 6.54 1.33 7.90
C GLU A 61 7.93 1.72 8.43
N GLU A 62 8.11 2.98 8.85
CA GLU A 62 9.34 3.48 9.46
C GLU A 62 9.70 2.81 10.79
N ILE A 63 8.76 2.19 11.50
CA ILE A 63 9.04 1.42 12.74
C ILE A 63 9.51 0.00 12.40
N ARG A 64 9.07 -0.57 11.27
CA ARG A 64 9.43 -1.94 10.86
C ARG A 64 10.75 -2.01 10.10
N ILE A 65 11.06 -1.02 9.25
CA ILE A 65 12.27 -1.03 8.41
C ILE A 65 13.59 -0.94 9.23
N PRO A 66 13.70 -0.24 10.38
CA PRO A 66 14.92 -0.23 11.19
C PRO A 66 15.17 -1.56 11.91
N ALA A 67 14.14 -2.40 12.09
CA ALA A 67 14.26 -3.65 12.84
C ALA A 67 14.87 -4.79 12.01
N ASN A 68 14.68 -4.79 10.68
CA ASN A 68 15.22 -5.82 9.80
C ASN A 68 16.64 -5.52 9.32
N HIS A 69 16.97 -4.26 8.98
CA HIS A 69 18.35 -3.93 8.58
C HIS A 69 19.37 -4.07 9.71
N ARG A 70 18.94 -3.90 10.98
CA ARG A 70 19.86 -4.05 12.12
C ARG A 70 20.21 -5.52 12.44
N ARG A 71 19.45 -6.49 11.94
CA ARG A 71 19.74 -7.92 12.13
C ARG A 71 20.73 -8.45 11.09
N GLU A 72 20.67 -7.99 9.84
CA GLU A 72 21.62 -8.41 8.81
C GLU A 72 23.04 -7.87 9.10
N ASP A 73 23.15 -6.58 9.45
CA ASP A 73 24.44 -5.95 9.80
C ASP A 73 25.12 -6.57 11.03
N GLN A 74 24.35 -7.08 11.99
CA GLN A 74 24.91 -7.76 13.17
C GLN A 74 25.31 -9.21 12.90
N THR A 75 24.74 -9.85 11.87
CA THR A 75 25.05 -11.25 11.54
C THR A 75 26.30 -11.34 10.65
N GLU A 76 26.51 -10.38 9.74
CA GLU A 76 27.72 -10.32 8.92
C GLU A 76 28.98 -9.95 9.72
N ARG A 77 28.88 -9.00 10.66
CA ARG A 77 30.01 -8.61 11.52
C ARG A 77 30.46 -9.69 12.51
N ARG A 78 29.62 -10.70 12.76
CA ARG A 78 29.96 -11.84 13.65
C ARG A 78 30.69 -12.97 12.93
N ARG A 79 30.64 -13.04 11.60
CA ARG A 79 31.34 -14.08 10.81
C ARG A 79 32.78 -13.72 10.46
N SER A 80 33.16 -12.45 10.58
CA SER A 80 34.46 -11.93 10.16
C SER A 80 35.52 -11.89 11.28
N ALA A 81 35.20 -12.35 12.49
CA ALA A 81 36.16 -12.47 13.59
C ALA A 81 36.53 -13.94 13.84
N SER A 82 37.41 -14.49 13.00
CA SER A 82 38.25 -15.65 13.38
C SER A 82 39.67 -15.14 13.58
N PRO A 83 40.26 -15.25 14.79
CA PRO A 83 41.68 -14.98 14.97
C PRO A 83 42.49 -16.15 14.38
N ALA A 84 43.61 -15.83 13.73
CA ALA A 84 44.66 -16.78 13.38
C ALA A 84 45.57 -17.03 14.59
#